data_AF-A0AAD0PWC2-F1
#
_entry.id   AF-A0AAD0PWC2-F1
#
_cell.length_a   1.000
_cell.length_b   1.000
_cell.length_c   1.000
_cell.angle_alpha   90.00
_cell.angle_beta   90.00
_cell.angle_gamma   90.00
#
_symmetry.space_group_name_H-M   'P 1'
#
loop_
_entity.id
_entity.type
_entity.pdbx_description
1 polymer ?
#
loop_
_entity_poly.entity_id
_entity_poly.type
_entity_poly.pdbx_seq_one_letter_code
_entity_poly.pdbx_strand_id
1 'polypeptide(L)'
;MTTVYTRRAFEDLYKELFQQVTQRDWIIAASLAAECNSYINNAFGAGYRDVANACLQRLDDLVNPVGTSEYRQTGGYGGLWKLPEMKAFIAKHLEYVPEQAVDLAEGISAANAKVMVEGLVRRGVMDRTGIDDDGDSDPSLTAKYTIDLVHLLLDQHHDQAAVSLIDGLVNAERIETSDFFVDENFARALTRLDGRGLDTNVLLQGWQDPLLYVCSVSRKCGYGHIPAKIKDVQKIAEMGAPQLAKYMLRHGSYCAEPMDLCALEASIGEPFTREDILMIGSHRDGNVAISAIWLGSALKYWLNHQEMAWPFAHDYNEGGRFRLARSPSACHTIDDIPEEAASQGLIIKSVFDAHGFDSKAEYDRMLVEVLKLYYQGHEADELQPCYDGLVRALPKNLVLSAAGHQVREKEFGADLGL
;
A
#
# COMPACT_ATOMS: atom_id res chain seq x y z
N MET A 1 -32.98 -41.13 -4.19
CA MET A 1 -33.33 -40.32 -3.00
C MET A 1 -32.38 -39.14 -2.97
N THR A 2 -32.87 -37.92 -3.10
CA THR A 2 -32.06 -36.71 -2.89
C THR A 2 -31.94 -36.51 -1.38
N THR A 3 -30.73 -36.66 -0.85
CA THR A 3 -30.45 -36.42 0.57
C THR A 3 -30.74 -34.96 0.89
N VAL A 4 -31.62 -34.70 1.86
CA VAL A 4 -31.90 -33.34 2.33
C VAL A 4 -30.81 -32.97 3.33
N TYR A 5 -29.99 -31.97 3.01
CA TYR A 5 -28.98 -31.45 3.93
C TYR A 5 -29.66 -30.68 5.07
N THR A 6 -29.35 -31.05 6.31
CA THR A 6 -29.92 -30.43 7.53
C THR A 6 -28.84 -30.28 8.59
N ARG A 7 -28.95 -29.22 9.41
CA ARG A 7 -28.03 -28.96 10.53
C ARG A 7 -27.96 -30.13 11.51
N ARG A 8 -29.09 -30.83 11.73
CA ARG A 8 -29.17 -31.98 12.65
C ARG A 8 -28.34 -33.17 12.17
N ALA A 9 -28.36 -33.47 10.87
CA ALA A 9 -27.57 -34.57 10.32
C ALA A 9 -26.06 -34.31 10.41
N PHE A 10 -25.64 -33.04 10.34
CA PHE A 10 -24.26 -32.64 10.57
C PHE A 10 -23.84 -32.73 12.05
N GLU A 11 -24.74 -32.38 12.98
CA GLU A 11 -24.45 -32.40 14.42
C GLU A 11 -24.03 -33.78 14.94
N ASP A 12 -24.57 -34.87 14.38
CA ASP A 12 -24.18 -36.23 14.77
C ASP A 12 -22.74 -36.56 14.33
N LEU A 13 -22.35 -36.18 13.09
CA LEU A 13 -20.98 -36.30 12.58
C LEU A 13 -20.00 -35.46 13.41
N TYR A 14 -20.39 -34.23 13.73
CA TYR A 14 -19.59 -33.31 14.53
C TYR A 14 -19.35 -33.83 15.96
N LYS A 15 -20.37 -34.38 16.61
CA LYS A 15 -20.23 -34.98 17.95
C LYS A 15 -19.27 -36.15 17.96
N GLU A 16 -19.34 -37.01 16.94
CA GLU A 16 -18.41 -38.12 16.81
C GLU A 16 -16.98 -37.62 16.58
N LEU A 17 -16.79 -36.64 15.71
CA LEU A 17 -15.49 -35.99 15.49
C LEU A 17 -14.93 -35.42 16.80
N PHE A 18 -15.72 -34.65 17.54
CA PHE A 18 -15.31 -34.06 18.81
C PHE A 18 -14.93 -35.14 19.84
N GLN A 19 -15.68 -36.24 19.91
CA GLN A 19 -15.36 -37.36 20.77
C GLN A 19 -14.01 -37.99 20.40
N GLN A 20 -13.72 -38.20 19.13
CA GLN A 20 -12.44 -38.79 18.71
C GLN A 20 -11.25 -37.84 18.95
N VAL A 21 -11.44 -36.54 18.74
CA VAL A 21 -10.44 -35.51 19.07
C VAL A 21 -10.14 -35.50 20.58
N THR A 22 -11.16 -35.56 21.43
CA THR A 22 -10.96 -35.59 22.89
C THR A 22 -10.29 -36.88 23.37
N GLN A 23 -10.56 -38.00 22.71
CA GLN A 23 -9.89 -39.29 22.93
C GLN A 23 -8.48 -39.37 22.31
N ARG A 24 -8.09 -38.37 21.51
CA ARG A 24 -6.82 -38.29 20.77
C ARG A 24 -6.66 -39.40 19.72
N ASP A 25 -7.77 -39.92 19.20
CA ASP A 25 -7.74 -40.82 18.05
C ASP A 25 -7.70 -40.01 16.75
N TRP A 26 -6.48 -39.56 16.40
CA TRP A 26 -6.26 -38.69 15.25
C TRP A 26 -6.62 -39.32 13.90
N ILE A 27 -6.58 -40.67 13.81
CA ILE A 27 -6.86 -41.38 12.56
C ILE A 27 -8.37 -41.34 12.29
N ILE A 28 -9.17 -41.70 13.28
CA ILE A 28 -10.64 -41.66 13.14
C ILE A 28 -11.11 -40.20 13.04
N ALA A 29 -10.55 -39.30 13.84
CA ALA A 29 -10.85 -37.87 13.74
C ALA A 29 -10.57 -37.30 12.34
N ALA A 30 -9.48 -37.72 11.68
CA ALA A 30 -9.17 -37.28 10.32
C ALA A 30 -10.19 -37.79 9.28
N SER A 31 -10.68 -39.03 9.43
CA SER A 31 -11.75 -39.56 8.58
C SER A 31 -13.04 -38.76 8.75
N LEU A 32 -13.43 -38.50 10.00
CA LEU A 32 -14.65 -37.75 10.33
C LEU A 32 -14.57 -36.30 9.87
N ALA A 33 -13.40 -35.65 9.99
CA ALA A 33 -13.18 -34.31 9.45
C ALA A 33 -13.37 -34.26 7.92
N ALA A 34 -12.88 -35.28 7.20
CA ALA A 34 -13.10 -35.39 5.76
C ALA A 34 -14.58 -35.59 5.40
N GLU A 35 -15.32 -36.37 6.19
CA GLU A 35 -16.77 -36.55 6.03
C GLU A 35 -17.56 -35.27 6.30
N CYS A 36 -17.20 -34.52 7.36
CA CYS A 36 -17.77 -33.21 7.65
C CYS A 36 -17.55 -32.22 6.48
N ASN A 37 -16.32 -32.13 5.96
CA ASN A 37 -16.01 -31.25 4.82
C ASN A 37 -16.76 -31.69 3.55
N SER A 38 -16.87 -33.00 3.29
CA SER A 38 -17.67 -33.52 2.18
C SER A 38 -19.14 -33.14 2.31
N TYR A 39 -19.70 -33.23 3.51
CA TYR A 39 -21.07 -32.80 3.80
C TYR A 39 -21.29 -31.32 3.48
N ILE A 40 -20.39 -30.44 3.95
CA ILE A 40 -20.44 -28.99 3.72
C ILE A 40 -20.36 -28.68 2.22
N ASN A 41 -19.39 -29.27 1.50
CA ASN A 41 -19.22 -29.06 0.06
C ASN A 41 -20.44 -29.52 -0.74
N ASN A 42 -21.02 -30.67 -0.39
CA ASN A 42 -22.21 -31.18 -1.05
C ASN A 42 -23.46 -30.33 -0.77
N ALA A 43 -23.58 -29.79 0.45
CA ALA A 43 -24.64 -28.84 0.80
C ALA A 43 -24.52 -27.53 0.00
N PHE A 44 -23.31 -26.98 -0.14
CA PHE A 44 -23.04 -25.83 -1.01
C PHE A 44 -23.40 -26.12 -2.48
N GLY A 45 -22.91 -27.23 -3.04
CA GLY A 45 -23.18 -27.62 -4.43
C GLY A 45 -24.66 -27.87 -4.74
N ALA A 46 -25.45 -28.23 -3.74
CA ALA A 46 -26.90 -28.38 -3.84
C ALA A 46 -27.70 -27.10 -3.55
N GLY A 47 -27.03 -25.98 -3.27
CA GLY A 47 -27.66 -24.67 -3.03
C GLY A 47 -28.09 -24.39 -1.58
N TYR A 48 -27.77 -25.26 -0.62
CA TYR A 48 -28.10 -25.10 0.81
C TYR A 48 -27.04 -24.26 1.55
N ARG A 49 -26.80 -23.02 1.09
CA ARG A 49 -25.73 -22.14 1.61
C ARG A 49 -25.82 -21.88 3.12
N ASP A 50 -27.02 -21.59 3.65
CA ASP A 50 -27.21 -21.31 5.09
C ASP A 50 -26.97 -22.53 5.99
N VAL A 51 -27.18 -23.73 5.45
CA VAL A 51 -26.87 -24.97 6.17
C VAL A 51 -25.37 -25.20 6.14
N ALA A 52 -24.73 -25.07 4.97
CA ALA A 52 -23.30 -25.24 4.82
C ALA A 52 -22.51 -24.25 5.70
N ASN A 53 -22.89 -22.96 5.69
CA ASN A 53 -22.29 -21.92 6.54
C ASN A 53 -22.44 -22.23 8.03
N ALA A 54 -23.63 -22.65 8.47
CA ALA A 54 -23.84 -23.02 9.87
C ALA A 54 -23.03 -24.26 10.30
N CYS A 55 -22.86 -25.23 9.41
CA CYS A 55 -22.02 -26.41 9.66
C CYS A 55 -20.53 -26.05 9.71
N LEU A 56 -20.08 -25.14 8.84
CA LEU A 56 -18.71 -24.62 8.86
C LEU A 56 -18.42 -23.84 10.15
N GLN A 57 -19.32 -22.95 10.57
CA GLN A 57 -19.22 -22.25 11.86
C GLN A 57 -19.17 -23.22 13.04
N ARG A 58 -19.90 -24.35 12.96
CA ARG A 58 -19.83 -25.39 13.99
C ARG A 58 -18.47 -26.09 14.05
N LEU A 59 -17.74 -26.22 12.93
CA LEU A 59 -16.36 -26.72 12.95
C LEU A 59 -15.37 -25.70 13.53
N ASP A 60 -15.63 -24.40 13.44
CA ASP A 60 -14.76 -23.36 14.02
C ASP A 60 -14.63 -23.48 15.53
N ASP A 61 -15.66 -24.02 16.18
CA ASP A 61 -15.65 -24.32 17.61
C ASP A 61 -14.47 -25.24 18.00
N LEU A 62 -14.05 -26.15 17.11
CA LEU A 62 -12.89 -27.02 17.34
C LEU A 62 -11.56 -26.24 17.28
N VAL A 63 -11.55 -25.13 16.54
CA VAL A 63 -10.38 -24.30 16.23
C VAL A 63 -10.22 -23.11 17.20
N ASN A 64 -11.28 -22.67 17.88
CA ASN A 64 -11.21 -21.61 18.89
C ASN A 64 -11.93 -21.99 20.21
N PRO A 65 -11.23 -22.62 21.17
CA PRO A 65 -11.85 -23.08 22.43
C PRO A 65 -12.27 -21.96 23.39
N VAL A 66 -11.87 -20.71 23.15
CA VAL A 66 -12.16 -19.58 24.05
C VAL A 66 -13.57 -19.02 23.82
N GLY A 67 -14.09 -19.18 22.59
CA GLY A 67 -15.35 -18.60 22.11
C GLY A 67 -16.62 -19.34 22.55
N THR A 68 -16.60 -20.65 22.75
CA THR A 68 -17.82 -21.44 22.97
C THR A 68 -17.99 -21.97 24.39
N SER A 69 -19.18 -21.75 24.94
CA SER A 69 -19.57 -22.15 26.31
C SER A 69 -19.52 -23.66 26.55
N GLU A 70 -19.72 -24.46 25.51
CA GLU A 70 -19.66 -25.93 25.52
C GLU A 70 -18.26 -26.46 25.88
N TYR A 71 -17.21 -25.74 25.47
CA TYR A 71 -15.81 -26.13 25.64
C TYR A 71 -15.23 -25.75 27.01
N ARG A 72 -15.77 -24.70 27.64
CA ARG A 72 -15.42 -24.35 29.02
C ARG A 72 -15.84 -25.43 30.02
N GLN A 73 -16.88 -26.20 29.69
CA GLN A 73 -17.46 -27.22 30.57
C GLN A 73 -16.82 -28.60 30.38
N THR A 74 -16.23 -28.88 29.22
CA THR A 74 -15.49 -30.12 28.96
C THR A 74 -14.07 -30.00 29.52
N GLY A 75 -13.89 -30.42 30.78
CA GLY A 75 -12.60 -30.43 31.45
C GLY A 75 -11.52 -31.13 30.60
N GLY A 76 -10.41 -30.44 30.34
CA GLY A 76 -9.25 -30.98 29.61
C GLY A 76 -9.07 -30.49 28.16
N TYR A 77 -10.08 -29.89 27.53
CA TYR A 77 -9.95 -29.42 26.13
C TYR A 77 -8.94 -28.29 25.96
N GLY A 78 -8.88 -27.35 26.92
CA GLY A 78 -7.83 -26.33 26.94
C GLY A 78 -6.41 -26.89 27.08
N GLY A 79 -6.27 -28.12 27.59
CA GLY A 79 -5.00 -28.87 27.59
C GLY A 79 -4.70 -29.51 26.23
N LEU A 80 -5.72 -29.98 25.51
CA LEU A 80 -5.60 -30.54 24.16
C LEU A 80 -5.16 -29.49 23.15
N TRP A 81 -5.69 -28.27 23.21
CA TRP A 81 -5.28 -27.17 22.32
C TRP A 81 -3.79 -26.83 22.39
N LYS A 82 -3.16 -27.05 23.54
CA LYS A 82 -1.72 -26.83 23.74
C LYS A 82 -0.86 -27.93 23.11
N LEU A 83 -1.45 -29.03 22.65
CA LEU A 83 -0.71 -30.13 22.05
C LEU A 83 -0.35 -29.81 20.59
N PRO A 84 0.92 -29.98 20.18
CA PRO A 84 1.33 -29.82 18.78
C PRO A 84 0.52 -30.70 17.82
N GLU A 85 0.14 -31.91 18.26
CA GLU A 85 -0.65 -32.85 17.46
C GLU A 85 -2.06 -32.33 17.16
N MET A 86 -2.68 -31.62 18.11
CA MET A 86 -3.98 -30.98 17.89
C MET A 86 -3.86 -29.86 16.87
N LYS A 87 -2.84 -29.00 17.00
CA LYS A 87 -2.60 -27.92 16.03
C LYS A 87 -2.30 -28.47 14.63
N ALA A 88 -1.48 -29.51 14.54
CA ALA A 88 -1.16 -30.17 13.27
C ALA A 88 -2.38 -30.87 12.65
N PHE A 89 -3.24 -31.49 13.47
CA PHE A 89 -4.49 -32.08 13.04
C PHE A 89 -5.39 -31.02 12.40
N ILE A 90 -5.65 -29.93 13.12
CA ILE A 90 -6.48 -28.83 12.65
C ILE A 90 -5.90 -28.27 11.35
N ALA A 91 -4.61 -27.97 11.34
CA ALA A 91 -3.94 -27.37 10.19
C ALA A 91 -3.98 -28.24 8.92
N LYS A 92 -4.18 -29.55 9.08
CA LYS A 92 -4.21 -30.50 7.98
C LYS A 92 -5.63 -30.88 7.54
N HIS A 93 -6.62 -30.83 8.44
CA HIS A 93 -7.91 -31.49 8.23
C HIS A 93 -9.13 -30.57 8.36
N LEU A 94 -8.99 -29.39 8.97
CA LEU A 94 -10.10 -28.46 9.13
C LEU A 94 -9.87 -27.19 8.31
N GLU A 95 -10.96 -26.55 7.91
CA GLU A 95 -10.94 -25.20 7.31
C GLU A 95 -11.19 -24.18 8.41
N TYR A 96 -10.48 -23.06 8.39
CA TYR A 96 -10.50 -22.01 9.42
C TYR A 96 -10.15 -20.66 8.79
N VAL A 97 -10.30 -19.57 9.56
CA VAL A 97 -10.02 -18.20 9.09
C VAL A 97 -8.56 -17.78 9.37
N PRO A 98 -8.02 -16.74 8.70
CA PRO A 98 -6.62 -16.32 8.89
C PRO A 98 -6.24 -15.99 10.34
N GLU A 99 -7.16 -15.38 11.11
CA GLU A 99 -6.93 -15.07 12.53
C GLU A 99 -6.60 -16.36 13.33
N GLN A 100 -7.36 -17.43 13.10
CA GLN A 100 -7.14 -18.73 13.71
C GLN A 100 -5.87 -19.42 13.19
N ALA A 101 -5.52 -19.19 11.92
CA ALA A 101 -4.30 -19.74 11.32
C ALA A 101 -3.02 -19.22 11.99
N VAL A 102 -3.02 -17.94 12.42
CA VAL A 102 -1.90 -17.35 13.16
C VAL A 102 -1.70 -18.06 14.51
N ASP A 103 -2.78 -18.41 15.21
CA ASP A 103 -2.72 -19.17 16.48
C ASP A 103 -2.19 -20.61 16.30
N LEU A 104 -2.29 -21.15 15.08
CA LEU A 104 -1.82 -22.48 14.69
C LEU A 104 -0.35 -22.49 14.23
N ALA A 105 0.36 -21.36 14.29
CA ALA A 105 1.73 -21.19 13.77
C ALA A 105 2.71 -22.33 14.10
N GLU A 106 2.66 -22.84 15.34
CA GLU A 106 3.53 -23.93 15.84
C GLU A 106 3.21 -25.31 15.22
N GLY A 107 2.00 -25.50 14.70
CA GLY A 107 1.55 -26.73 14.04
C GLY A 107 1.77 -26.73 12.53
N ILE A 108 2.23 -25.61 11.95
CA ILE A 108 2.51 -25.50 10.52
C ILE A 108 3.83 -26.20 10.20
N SER A 109 3.81 -27.02 9.17
CA SER A 109 4.93 -27.82 8.69
C SER A 109 4.91 -27.89 7.17
N ALA A 110 6.02 -28.32 6.57
CA ALA A 110 6.09 -28.55 5.13
C ALA A 110 5.01 -29.56 4.62
N ALA A 111 4.52 -30.44 5.48
CA ALA A 111 3.52 -31.46 5.12
C ALA A 111 2.07 -30.94 5.10
N ASN A 112 1.77 -29.81 5.77
CA ASN A 112 0.41 -29.28 5.86
C ASN A 112 0.28 -27.81 5.40
N ALA A 113 1.36 -27.05 5.26
CA ALA A 113 1.32 -25.64 4.89
C ALA A 113 0.52 -25.37 3.60
N LYS A 114 0.72 -26.20 2.57
CA LYS A 114 -0.04 -26.11 1.31
C LYS A 114 -1.54 -26.36 1.53
N VAL A 115 -1.89 -27.43 2.24
CA VAL A 115 -3.29 -27.82 2.49
C VAL A 115 -4.02 -26.75 3.31
N MET A 116 -3.35 -26.22 4.33
CA MET A 116 -3.85 -25.08 5.11
C MET A 116 -4.17 -23.89 4.22
N VAL A 117 -3.22 -23.45 3.39
CA VAL A 117 -3.41 -22.28 2.54
C VAL A 117 -4.53 -22.53 1.52
N GLU A 118 -4.60 -23.71 0.90
CA GLU A 118 -5.72 -24.07 0.02
C GLU A 118 -7.07 -24.03 0.74
N GLY A 119 -7.12 -24.40 2.03
CA GLY A 119 -8.32 -24.27 2.87
C GLY A 119 -8.69 -22.81 3.12
N LEU A 120 -7.72 -21.97 3.49
CA LEU A 120 -7.92 -20.53 3.71
C LEU A 120 -8.43 -19.82 2.45
N VAL A 121 -7.83 -20.12 1.29
CA VAL A 121 -8.24 -19.54 0.01
C VAL A 121 -9.67 -19.95 -0.35
N ARG A 122 -10.01 -21.23 -0.20
CA ARG A 122 -11.35 -21.75 -0.48
C ARG A 122 -12.42 -21.15 0.43
N ARG A 123 -12.11 -20.98 1.70
CA ARG A 123 -12.99 -20.37 2.69
C ARG A 123 -13.14 -18.84 2.50
N GLY A 124 -12.28 -18.25 1.68
CA GLY A 124 -12.19 -16.82 1.47
C GLY A 124 -11.17 -16.23 2.44
N VAL A 125 -10.02 -15.85 1.90
CA VAL A 125 -8.89 -15.27 2.67
C VAL A 125 -9.31 -14.04 3.48
N MET A 126 -10.34 -13.33 3.02
CA MET A 126 -10.83 -12.09 3.62
C MET A 126 -12.14 -12.26 4.38
N ASP A 127 -12.76 -13.44 4.34
CA ASP A 127 -14.12 -13.60 4.84
C ASP A 127 -14.14 -13.82 6.35
N ARG A 128 -14.92 -12.99 7.04
CA ARG A 128 -15.43 -13.30 8.37
C ARG A 128 -16.82 -13.84 8.15
N THR A 129 -16.98 -15.14 8.38
CA THR A 129 -18.26 -15.82 8.44
C THR A 129 -19.11 -15.25 9.59
N GLY A 130 -19.70 -14.09 9.36
CA GLY A 130 -20.65 -13.41 10.23
C GLY A 130 -21.72 -12.80 9.34
N ILE A 131 -22.73 -13.59 9.01
CA ILE A 131 -24.02 -13.04 8.63
C ILE A 131 -24.58 -12.41 9.90
N ASP A 132 -24.26 -11.13 10.14
CA ASP A 132 -25.10 -10.28 10.96
C ASP A 132 -25.92 -9.45 9.98
N ASP A 133 -27.21 -9.77 9.90
CA ASP A 133 -28.27 -9.10 9.12
C ASP A 133 -28.49 -7.63 9.54
N ASP A 134 -27.77 -7.16 10.57
CA ASP A 134 -27.80 -5.79 11.02
C ASP A 134 -26.68 -5.03 10.30
N GLY A 135 -27.08 -4.32 9.22
CA GLY A 135 -26.22 -3.65 8.23
C GLY A 135 -25.33 -2.50 8.73
N ASP A 136 -24.58 -2.72 9.82
CA ASP A 136 -23.64 -1.79 10.45
C ASP A 136 -22.37 -2.48 10.99
N SER A 137 -22.08 -3.73 10.60
CA SER A 137 -20.78 -4.34 10.93
C SER A 137 -19.72 -3.93 9.92
N ASP A 138 -18.75 -3.11 10.39
CA ASP A 138 -17.55 -2.75 9.64
C ASP A 138 -16.86 -4.03 9.11
N PRO A 139 -16.53 -4.10 7.80
CA PRO A 139 -15.80 -5.21 7.23
C PRO A 139 -14.47 -5.40 7.98
N SER A 140 -14.27 -6.62 8.46
CA SER A 140 -13.38 -6.97 9.56
C SER A 140 -11.93 -7.18 9.15
N LEU A 141 -11.01 -6.63 9.96
CA LEU A 141 -9.64 -7.01 10.41
C LEU A 141 -8.89 -8.28 9.87
N THR A 142 -9.36 -8.99 8.85
CA THR A 142 -8.77 -10.26 8.33
C THR A 142 -7.56 -10.01 7.42
N ALA A 143 -7.49 -8.83 6.77
CA ALA A 143 -6.35 -8.46 5.94
C ALA A 143 -5.04 -8.55 6.72
N LYS A 144 -5.02 -7.95 7.92
CA LYS A 144 -3.84 -7.89 8.77
C LYS A 144 -3.35 -9.30 9.13
N TYR A 145 -4.23 -10.18 9.58
CA TYR A 145 -3.88 -11.56 9.93
C TYR A 145 -3.40 -12.36 8.71
N THR A 146 -3.98 -12.10 7.54
CA THR A 146 -3.51 -12.70 6.29
C THR A 146 -2.07 -12.28 5.98
N ILE A 147 -1.74 -10.99 6.12
CA ILE A 147 -0.37 -10.50 5.89
C ILE A 147 0.60 -11.02 6.95
N ASP A 148 0.18 -11.08 8.21
CA ASP A 148 0.98 -11.68 9.29
C ASP A 148 1.26 -13.16 9.00
N LEU A 149 0.28 -13.91 8.49
CA LEU A 149 0.44 -15.30 8.08
C LEU A 149 1.37 -15.45 6.87
N VAL A 150 1.31 -14.56 5.87
CA VAL A 150 2.27 -14.52 4.77
C VAL A 150 3.69 -14.36 5.32
N HIS A 151 3.91 -13.41 6.23
CA HIS A 151 5.22 -13.23 6.86
C HIS A 151 5.68 -14.47 7.61
N LEU A 152 4.81 -15.10 8.40
CA LEU A 152 5.10 -16.32 9.12
C LEU A 152 5.51 -17.47 8.17
N LEU A 153 4.78 -17.67 7.08
CA LEU A 153 5.11 -18.68 6.07
C LEU A 153 6.49 -18.41 5.45
N LEU A 154 6.82 -17.16 5.16
CA LEU A 154 8.14 -16.76 4.64
C LEU A 154 9.27 -16.93 5.67
N ASP A 155 8.99 -16.76 6.96
CA ASP A 155 9.93 -17.03 8.06
C ASP A 155 10.20 -18.53 8.21
N GLN A 156 9.18 -19.36 7.99
CA GLN A 156 9.25 -20.82 8.06
C GLN A 156 9.71 -21.49 6.74
N HIS A 157 10.11 -20.72 5.74
CA HIS A 157 10.52 -21.21 4.41
C HIS A 157 9.42 -22.00 3.66
N HIS A 158 8.17 -21.60 3.84
CA HIS A 158 7.00 -22.12 3.13
C HIS A 158 6.61 -21.17 1.99
N ASP A 159 7.60 -20.85 1.13
CA ASP A 159 7.51 -19.77 0.14
C ASP A 159 6.36 -19.96 -0.86
N GLN A 160 6.15 -21.19 -1.35
CA GLN A 160 5.04 -21.50 -2.29
C GLN A 160 3.67 -21.33 -1.64
N ALA A 161 3.54 -21.69 -0.36
CA ALA A 161 2.29 -21.49 0.38
C ALA A 161 2.03 -19.99 0.61
N ALA A 162 3.07 -19.21 0.90
CA ALA A 162 2.97 -17.75 0.98
C ALA A 162 2.50 -17.13 -0.36
N VAL A 163 3.06 -17.58 -1.49
CA VAL A 163 2.64 -17.16 -2.83
C VAL A 163 1.17 -17.49 -3.08
N SER A 164 0.73 -18.72 -2.81
CA SER A 164 -0.68 -19.09 -2.99
C SER A 164 -1.63 -18.30 -2.09
N LEU A 165 -1.19 -17.91 -0.90
CA LEU A 165 -2.00 -17.08 -0.01
C LEU A 165 -2.12 -15.64 -0.52
N ILE A 166 -1.03 -15.06 -1.03
CA ILE A 166 -1.08 -13.74 -1.69
C ILE A 166 -1.97 -13.81 -2.93
N ASP A 167 -1.84 -14.86 -3.74
CA ASP A 167 -2.66 -15.04 -4.94
C ASP A 167 -4.16 -15.13 -4.58
N GLY A 168 -4.50 -15.89 -3.54
CA GLY A 168 -5.89 -15.97 -3.05
C GLY A 168 -6.39 -14.66 -2.44
N LEU A 169 -5.52 -13.89 -1.79
CA LEU A 169 -5.85 -12.55 -1.29
C LEU A 169 -6.18 -11.61 -2.44
N VAL A 170 -5.29 -11.51 -3.42
CA VAL A 170 -5.38 -10.60 -4.56
C VAL A 170 -6.61 -10.87 -5.43
N ASN A 171 -7.08 -12.11 -5.46
CA ASN A 171 -8.26 -12.54 -6.23
C ASN A 171 -9.53 -12.74 -5.38
N ALA A 172 -9.57 -12.23 -4.15
CA ALA A 172 -10.73 -12.42 -3.27
C ALA A 172 -11.97 -11.62 -3.76
N GLU A 173 -13.14 -12.27 -3.80
CA GLU A 173 -14.40 -11.69 -4.34
C GLU A 173 -14.95 -10.46 -3.60
N ARG A 174 -14.41 -10.10 -2.43
CA ARG A 174 -14.89 -9.00 -1.57
C ARG A 174 -13.80 -8.00 -1.19
N ILE A 175 -12.69 -8.01 -1.92
CA ILE A 175 -11.52 -7.21 -1.58
C ILE A 175 -11.81 -5.70 -1.55
N GLU A 176 -12.75 -5.22 -2.36
CA GLU A 176 -13.18 -3.83 -2.45
C GLU A 176 -13.94 -3.32 -1.22
N THR A 177 -14.51 -4.25 -0.45
CA THR A 177 -15.17 -3.94 0.81
C THR A 177 -14.24 -4.12 2.01
N SER A 178 -13.01 -4.59 1.81
CA SER A 178 -12.10 -4.93 2.90
C SER A 178 -11.20 -3.78 3.36
N ASP A 179 -10.58 -3.94 4.52
CA ASP A 179 -9.54 -3.06 5.05
C ASP A 179 -8.13 -3.33 4.45
N PHE A 180 -8.03 -4.21 3.46
CA PHE A 180 -6.75 -4.52 2.83
C PHE A 180 -6.19 -3.33 2.05
N PHE A 181 -4.91 -3.06 2.29
CA PHE A 181 -4.14 -2.03 1.63
C PHE A 181 -2.70 -2.50 1.40
N VAL A 182 -2.08 -2.03 0.32
CA VAL A 182 -0.67 -2.30 -0.01
C VAL A 182 0.22 -1.37 0.82
N ASP A 183 0.33 -1.68 2.11
CA ASP A 183 1.08 -0.93 3.12
C ASP A 183 2.55 -1.39 3.24
N GLU A 184 3.28 -0.86 4.24
CA GLU A 184 4.67 -1.25 4.51
C GLU A 184 4.86 -2.75 4.72
N ASN A 185 3.96 -3.41 5.47
CA ASN A 185 4.12 -4.83 5.77
C ASN A 185 3.90 -5.68 4.50
N PHE A 186 2.87 -5.35 3.73
CA PHE A 186 2.62 -6.05 2.48
C PHE A 186 3.75 -5.83 1.45
N ALA A 187 4.22 -4.59 1.29
CA ALA A 187 5.35 -4.28 0.43
C ALA A 187 6.62 -5.05 0.84
N ARG A 188 6.88 -5.13 2.15
CA ARG A 188 7.98 -5.95 2.69
C ARG A 188 7.78 -7.44 2.42
N ALA A 189 6.54 -7.95 2.46
CA ALA A 189 6.27 -9.34 2.12
C ALA A 189 6.59 -9.63 0.65
N LEU A 190 6.14 -8.75 -0.26
CA LEU A 190 6.45 -8.87 -1.69
C LEU A 190 7.96 -8.87 -1.95
N THR A 191 8.69 -7.88 -1.41
CA THR A 191 10.14 -7.77 -1.63
C THR A 191 10.93 -8.94 -1.04
N ARG A 192 10.45 -9.57 0.04
CA ARG A 192 11.04 -10.79 0.61
C ARG A 192 10.92 -12.00 -0.31
N LEU A 193 9.90 -12.07 -1.17
CA LEU A 193 9.75 -13.18 -2.13
C LEU A 193 10.89 -13.19 -3.16
N ASP A 194 11.40 -12.02 -3.55
CA ASP A 194 12.47 -11.90 -4.55
C ASP A 194 13.75 -12.60 -4.10
N GLY A 195 14.10 -12.46 -2.81
CA GLY A 195 15.26 -13.10 -2.21
C GLY A 195 15.17 -14.62 -2.07
N ARG A 196 14.09 -15.27 -2.52
CA ARG A 196 13.84 -16.70 -2.39
C ARG A 196 13.93 -17.48 -3.71
N GLY A 197 14.23 -16.83 -4.83
CA GLY A 197 14.40 -17.51 -6.14
C GLY A 197 13.09 -18.03 -6.74
N LEU A 198 11.96 -17.46 -6.32
CA LEU A 198 10.67 -17.64 -7.00
C LEU A 198 10.66 -16.81 -8.29
N ASP A 199 9.85 -17.20 -9.27
CA ASP A 199 9.60 -16.38 -10.47
C ASP A 199 8.67 -15.21 -10.12
N THR A 200 9.17 -14.35 -9.23
CA THR A 200 8.45 -13.21 -8.66
C THR A 200 8.03 -12.21 -9.72
N ASN A 201 8.78 -12.13 -10.83
CA ASN A 201 8.44 -11.25 -11.93
C ASN A 201 7.14 -11.68 -12.61
N VAL A 202 7.02 -12.97 -12.97
CA VAL A 202 5.78 -13.50 -13.56
C VAL A 202 4.60 -13.37 -12.60
N LEU A 203 4.82 -13.64 -11.30
CA LEU A 203 3.77 -13.52 -10.28
C LEU A 203 3.27 -12.08 -10.14
N LEU A 204 4.18 -11.11 -10.00
CA LEU A 204 3.80 -9.71 -9.82
C LEU A 204 3.18 -9.08 -11.05
N GLN A 205 3.55 -9.49 -12.26
CA GLN A 205 2.85 -9.08 -13.47
C GLN A 205 1.38 -9.54 -13.44
N GLY A 206 1.10 -10.74 -12.93
CA GLY A 206 -0.26 -11.23 -12.73
C GLY A 206 -1.03 -10.52 -11.62
N TRP A 207 -0.34 -10.02 -10.59
CA TRP A 207 -0.96 -9.35 -9.44
C TRP A 207 -1.10 -7.84 -9.56
N GLN A 208 -0.37 -7.19 -10.47
CA GLN A 208 -0.31 -5.73 -10.58
C GLN A 208 -1.69 -5.09 -10.74
N ASP A 209 -2.47 -5.51 -11.74
CA ASP A 209 -3.77 -4.92 -12.05
C ASP A 209 -4.80 -5.12 -10.91
N PRO A 210 -4.95 -6.35 -10.34
CA PRO A 210 -5.80 -6.52 -9.17
C PRO A 210 -5.34 -5.67 -7.97
N LEU A 211 -4.04 -5.61 -7.67
CA LEU A 211 -3.53 -4.81 -6.54
C LEU A 211 -3.78 -3.31 -6.76
N LEU A 212 -3.62 -2.81 -7.98
CA LEU A 212 -3.97 -1.43 -8.35
C LEU A 212 -5.46 -1.15 -8.15
N TYR A 213 -6.32 -2.07 -8.60
CA TYR A 213 -7.76 -1.96 -8.41
C TYR A 213 -8.12 -1.84 -6.92
N VAL A 214 -7.62 -2.76 -6.11
CA VAL A 214 -7.79 -2.78 -4.65
C VAL A 214 -7.36 -1.45 -4.02
N CYS A 215 -6.16 -1.02 -4.35
CA CYS A 215 -5.60 0.23 -3.87
C CYS A 215 -6.47 1.45 -4.22
N SER A 216 -7.15 1.44 -5.37
CA SER A 216 -8.01 2.53 -5.82
C SER A 216 -9.36 2.59 -5.09
N VAL A 217 -9.90 1.44 -4.65
CA VAL A 217 -11.22 1.33 -3.99
C VAL A 217 -11.14 1.45 -2.47
N SER A 218 -10.09 0.92 -1.83
CA SER A 218 -9.93 0.88 -0.37
C SER A 218 -9.59 2.23 0.28
N ARG A 219 -9.36 3.29 -0.53
CA ARG A 219 -8.90 4.61 -0.06
C ARG A 219 -9.93 5.40 0.77
N LYS A 220 -11.12 4.84 1.03
CA LYS A 220 -12.20 5.47 1.80
C LYS A 220 -12.16 5.22 3.31
N CYS A 221 -11.30 4.33 3.81
CA CYS A 221 -11.20 4.05 5.25
C CYS A 221 -10.06 4.86 5.88
N GLY A 222 -10.39 5.91 6.62
CA GLY A 222 -9.45 6.89 7.19
C GLY A 222 -8.56 6.39 8.34
N TYR A 223 -8.03 5.16 8.27
CA TYR A 223 -7.19 4.56 9.31
C TYR A 223 -5.70 4.53 8.92
N GLY A 224 -4.84 4.60 9.96
CA GLY A 224 -3.40 4.83 9.85
C GLY A 224 -2.61 3.66 9.25
N HIS A 225 -2.63 3.54 7.93
CA HIS A 225 -1.69 2.69 7.19
C HIS A 225 -0.31 3.35 7.16
N ILE A 226 0.73 2.56 7.40
CA ILE A 226 2.12 3.02 7.29
C ILE A 226 2.54 2.83 5.81
N PRO A 227 2.93 3.89 5.09
CA PRO A 227 3.41 3.78 3.72
C PRO A 227 4.63 2.85 3.61
N ALA A 228 4.73 2.15 2.49
CA ALA A 228 5.94 1.40 2.15
C ALA A 228 7.17 2.32 2.09
N LYS A 229 8.35 1.77 2.36
CA LYS A 229 9.60 2.53 2.23
C LYS A 229 9.98 2.68 0.76
N ILE A 230 10.67 3.77 0.40
CA ILE A 230 11.08 4.04 -1.00
C ILE A 230 11.84 2.85 -1.59
N LYS A 231 12.75 2.25 -0.81
CA LYS A 231 13.52 1.07 -1.23
C LYS A 231 12.64 -0.12 -1.62
N ASP A 232 11.53 -0.32 -0.93
CA ASP A 232 10.63 -1.45 -1.15
C ASP A 232 9.77 -1.16 -2.39
N VAL A 233 9.37 0.10 -2.59
CA VAL A 233 8.71 0.57 -3.81
C VAL A 233 9.59 0.39 -5.05
N GLN A 234 10.86 0.80 -4.98
CA GLN A 234 11.82 0.58 -6.07
C GLN A 234 11.96 -0.91 -6.37
N LYS A 235 12.07 -1.73 -5.32
CA LYS A 235 12.22 -3.17 -5.48
C LYS A 235 10.99 -3.82 -6.12
N ILE A 236 9.78 -3.39 -5.78
CA ILE A 236 8.53 -3.86 -6.41
C ILE A 236 8.52 -3.52 -7.91
N ALA A 237 9.03 -2.35 -8.30
CA ALA A 237 9.17 -2.00 -9.70
C ALA A 237 10.18 -2.92 -10.43
N GLU A 238 11.36 -3.16 -9.83
CA GLU A 238 12.35 -4.10 -10.35
C GLU A 238 11.80 -5.52 -10.53
N MET A 239 10.88 -5.91 -9.65
CA MET A 239 10.17 -7.19 -9.73
C MET A 239 9.04 -7.20 -10.78
N GLY A 240 8.95 -6.21 -11.67
CA GLY A 240 8.01 -6.20 -12.79
C GLY A 240 6.64 -5.59 -12.50
N ALA A 241 6.47 -4.86 -11.39
CA ALA A 241 5.23 -4.16 -11.06
C ALA A 241 5.38 -2.61 -11.01
N PRO A 242 5.82 -1.95 -12.10
CA PRO A 242 6.12 -0.51 -12.10
C PRO A 242 4.90 0.40 -11.82
N GLN A 243 3.73 0.10 -12.37
CA GLN A 243 2.50 0.87 -12.13
C GLN A 243 2.07 0.81 -10.66
N LEU A 244 2.18 -0.35 -10.02
CA LEU A 244 1.90 -0.53 -8.59
C LEU A 244 2.90 0.28 -7.75
N ALA A 245 4.19 0.17 -8.05
CA ALA A 245 5.22 0.96 -7.38
C ALA A 245 4.96 2.47 -7.50
N LYS A 246 4.62 2.93 -8.71
CA LYS A 246 4.27 4.32 -8.99
C LYS A 246 3.02 4.76 -8.21
N TYR A 247 1.98 3.91 -8.13
CA TYR A 247 0.81 4.16 -7.30
C TYR A 247 1.19 4.29 -5.81
N MET A 248 1.96 3.35 -5.27
CA MET A 248 2.43 3.37 -3.88
C MET A 248 3.27 4.62 -3.58
N LEU A 249 4.08 5.08 -4.54
CA LEU A 249 4.86 6.30 -4.41
C LEU A 249 3.97 7.55 -4.34
N ARG A 250 2.96 7.67 -5.20
CA ARG A 250 2.00 8.80 -5.22
C ARG A 250 1.21 8.94 -3.92
N HIS A 251 0.99 7.82 -3.24
CA HIS A 251 0.09 7.74 -2.09
C HIS A 251 0.81 7.50 -0.76
N GLY A 252 2.15 7.43 -0.79
CA GLY A 252 2.96 7.35 0.41
C GLY A 252 3.25 8.72 1.04
N SER A 253 3.85 8.69 2.22
CA SER A 253 4.27 9.88 2.97
C SER A 253 5.78 9.81 3.20
N TYR A 254 6.53 10.46 2.31
CA TYR A 254 8.00 10.43 2.29
C TYR A 254 8.60 11.78 2.68
N CYS A 255 8.00 12.47 3.66
CA CYS A 255 8.37 13.84 4.03
C CYS A 255 9.85 13.98 4.38
N ALA A 256 10.39 12.99 5.09
CA ALA A 256 11.71 13.08 5.71
C ALA A 256 12.87 12.62 4.80
N GLU A 257 12.57 11.93 3.69
CA GLU A 257 13.60 11.31 2.84
C GLU A 257 14.01 12.24 1.68
N PRO A 258 15.28 12.38 1.30
CA PRO A 258 15.64 13.04 0.04
C PRO A 258 15.14 12.19 -1.15
N MET A 259 14.61 12.82 -2.21
CA MET A 259 14.19 12.11 -3.44
C MET A 259 14.77 12.75 -4.68
N ASP A 260 15.34 11.92 -5.55
CA ASP A 260 15.72 12.28 -6.92
C ASP A 260 14.73 11.61 -7.88
N LEU A 261 13.82 12.38 -8.45
CA LEU A 261 12.79 11.87 -9.36
C LEU A 261 13.40 11.22 -10.62
N CYS A 262 14.54 11.70 -11.11
CA CYS A 262 15.19 11.09 -12.29
C CYS A 262 15.74 9.71 -11.95
N ALA A 263 16.36 9.57 -10.77
CA ALA A 263 16.84 8.28 -10.29
C ALA A 263 15.68 7.31 -10.00
N LEU A 264 14.58 7.82 -9.41
CA LEU A 264 13.39 7.02 -9.14
C LEU A 264 12.70 6.55 -10.42
N GLU A 265 12.54 7.41 -11.43
CA GLU A 265 12.03 6.99 -12.75
C GLU A 265 12.91 5.89 -13.34
N ALA A 266 14.23 6.06 -13.31
CA ALA A 266 15.16 5.07 -13.86
C ALA A 266 15.04 3.72 -13.13
N SER A 267 14.81 3.72 -11.81
CA SER A 267 14.54 2.50 -11.04
C SER A 267 13.17 1.90 -11.33
N ILE A 268 12.14 2.73 -11.51
CA ILE A 268 10.77 2.28 -11.75
C ILE A 268 10.61 1.76 -13.19
N GLY A 269 11.34 2.33 -14.15
CA GLY A 269 11.24 1.99 -15.56
C GLY A 269 10.07 2.66 -16.30
N GLU A 270 9.43 3.66 -15.68
CA GLU A 270 8.35 4.42 -16.29
C GLU A 270 8.40 5.91 -15.94
N PRO A 271 8.14 6.80 -16.91
CA PRO A 271 8.15 8.23 -16.67
C PRO A 271 7.03 8.64 -15.71
N PHE A 272 7.34 9.60 -14.83
CA PHE A 272 6.32 10.27 -14.06
C PHE A 272 5.50 11.17 -14.97
N THR A 273 4.22 11.32 -14.65
CA THR A 273 3.36 12.36 -15.23
C THR A 273 3.38 13.58 -14.32
N ARG A 274 2.87 14.70 -14.83
CA ARG A 274 2.63 15.90 -14.01
C ARG A 274 1.83 15.57 -12.75
N GLU A 275 0.78 14.77 -12.85
CA GLU A 275 -0.07 14.39 -11.71
C GLU A 275 0.71 13.58 -10.66
N ASP A 276 1.60 12.68 -11.11
CA ASP A 276 2.41 11.87 -10.19
C ASP A 276 3.33 12.77 -9.36
N ILE A 277 4.03 13.69 -10.02
CA ILE A 277 4.87 14.70 -9.36
C ILE A 277 4.03 15.47 -8.35
N LEU A 278 2.88 16.03 -8.73
CA LEU A 278 2.00 16.75 -7.81
C LEU A 278 1.60 15.94 -6.57
N MET A 279 1.24 14.67 -6.76
CA MET A 279 0.79 13.79 -5.69
C MET A 279 1.92 13.41 -4.74
N ILE A 280 3.10 13.06 -5.26
CA ILE A 280 4.30 12.75 -4.45
C ILE A 280 4.73 13.96 -3.62
N GLY A 281 4.67 15.15 -4.21
CA GLY A 281 5.03 16.41 -3.54
C GLY A 281 4.06 16.81 -2.43
N SER A 282 2.79 16.43 -2.53
CA SER A 282 1.71 16.93 -1.65
C SER A 282 1.84 16.58 -0.17
N HIS A 283 2.66 15.59 0.15
CA HIS A 283 2.85 15.10 1.50
C HIS A 283 4.20 15.49 2.09
N ARG A 284 5.05 16.28 1.42
CA ARG A 284 6.44 16.52 1.89
C ARG A 284 6.54 17.75 2.77
N ASP A 285 7.28 17.61 3.87
CA ASP A 285 7.67 18.71 4.77
C ASP A 285 9.13 19.09 4.47
N GLY A 286 9.44 20.39 4.48
CA GLY A 286 10.72 20.92 3.98
C GLY A 286 11.91 20.45 4.82
N ASN A 287 12.76 19.56 4.28
CA ASN A 287 14.03 19.14 4.91
C ASN A 287 15.25 19.73 4.18
N VAL A 288 16.33 19.98 4.93
CA VAL A 288 17.24 21.14 4.80
C VAL A 288 18.46 20.90 3.89
N ALA A 289 18.29 20.30 2.69
CA ALA A 289 19.37 20.25 1.68
C ALA A 289 18.86 20.62 0.28
N ILE A 290 19.53 21.56 -0.39
CA ILE A 290 19.02 22.32 -1.55
C ILE A 290 18.51 21.44 -2.72
N SER A 291 19.17 20.33 -3.04
CA SER A 291 18.74 19.37 -4.08
C SER A 291 17.79 18.27 -3.57
N ALA A 292 17.67 18.12 -2.25
CA ALA A 292 16.69 17.25 -1.60
C ALA A 292 15.34 17.96 -1.39
N ILE A 293 15.29 19.28 -1.58
CA ILE A 293 14.06 20.06 -1.60
C ILE A 293 13.27 19.67 -2.84
N TRP A 294 11.98 19.41 -2.63
CA TRP A 294 11.05 18.94 -3.65
C TRP A 294 11.08 19.77 -4.95
N LEU A 295 11.17 21.10 -4.84
CA LEU A 295 11.33 22.01 -5.97
C LEU A 295 12.55 21.68 -6.83
N GLY A 296 13.70 21.39 -6.22
CA GLY A 296 14.93 21.07 -6.93
C GLY A 296 14.83 19.75 -7.69
N SER A 297 14.23 18.74 -7.07
CA SER A 297 14.00 17.43 -7.69
C SER A 297 13.01 17.52 -8.86
N ALA A 298 11.90 18.24 -8.69
CA ALA A 298 10.90 18.46 -9.74
C ALA A 298 11.46 19.28 -10.92
N LEU A 299 12.26 20.31 -10.64
CA LEU A 299 12.92 21.10 -11.69
C LEU A 299 13.95 20.26 -12.46
N LYS A 300 14.80 19.51 -11.75
CA LYS A 300 15.76 18.59 -12.39
C LYS A 300 15.02 17.59 -13.28
N TYR A 301 13.91 17.04 -12.81
CA TYR A 301 13.09 16.12 -13.59
C TYR A 301 12.55 16.75 -14.86
N TRP A 302 11.95 17.94 -14.75
CA TRP A 302 11.39 18.66 -15.89
C TRP A 302 12.45 19.03 -16.94
N LEU A 303 13.65 19.43 -16.51
CA LEU A 303 14.75 19.74 -17.45
C LEU A 303 15.13 18.53 -18.33
N ASN A 304 14.97 17.30 -17.81
CA ASN A 304 15.21 16.06 -18.55
C ASN A 304 13.98 15.57 -19.35
N HIS A 305 12.79 16.11 -19.07
CA HIS A 305 11.50 15.68 -19.66
C HIS A 305 10.66 16.90 -20.05
N GLN A 306 11.20 17.71 -20.97
CA GLN A 306 10.61 19.01 -21.34
C GLN A 306 9.27 18.89 -22.07
N GLU A 307 8.93 17.71 -22.58
CA GLU A 307 7.62 17.36 -23.12
C GLU A 307 6.53 17.31 -22.04
N MET A 308 6.90 17.22 -20.76
CA MET A 308 5.98 17.26 -19.65
C MET A 308 5.50 18.70 -19.37
N ALA A 309 4.19 18.85 -19.16
CA ALA A 309 3.62 20.08 -18.65
C ALA A 309 4.26 20.48 -17.31
N TRP A 310 4.57 21.77 -17.17
CA TRP A 310 5.21 22.30 -15.97
C TRP A 310 4.42 21.92 -14.70
N PRO A 311 5.06 21.26 -13.72
CA PRO A 311 4.34 20.80 -12.52
C PRO A 311 3.71 21.94 -11.73
N PHE A 312 4.20 23.17 -11.85
CA PHE A 312 3.70 24.34 -11.12
C PHE A 312 2.80 25.28 -11.93
N ALA A 313 2.25 24.83 -13.07
CA ALA A 313 1.27 25.62 -13.83
C ALA A 313 -0.07 25.76 -13.08
N HIS A 314 -0.69 26.95 -13.15
CA HIS A 314 -1.85 27.38 -12.36
C HIS A 314 -3.17 26.59 -12.64
N ASP A 315 -3.20 25.75 -13.67
CA ASP A 315 -4.47 25.32 -14.31
C ASP A 315 -5.18 24.12 -13.65
N TYR A 316 -4.96 23.81 -12.37
CA TYR A 316 -5.70 22.73 -11.70
C TYR A 316 -6.02 23.03 -10.24
N ASN A 317 -7.30 22.91 -9.88
CA ASN A 317 -7.94 22.88 -8.56
C ASN A 317 -7.15 23.53 -7.41
N GLU A 318 -7.72 24.52 -6.73
CA GLU A 318 -7.16 25.29 -5.60
C GLU A 318 -6.27 24.49 -4.63
N GLY A 319 -6.56 23.21 -4.36
CA GLY A 319 -5.72 22.31 -3.55
C GLY A 319 -4.32 21.97 -4.13
N GLY A 320 -4.10 21.97 -5.44
CA GLY A 320 -2.80 21.69 -6.08
C GLY A 320 -1.77 22.80 -5.83
N ARG A 321 -2.23 24.04 -5.77
CA ARG A 321 -1.41 25.22 -5.42
C ARG A 321 -0.88 25.14 -3.98
N PHE A 322 -1.75 24.85 -3.00
CA PHE A 322 -1.34 24.68 -1.59
C PHE A 322 -0.44 23.46 -1.33
N ARG A 323 -0.48 22.43 -2.19
CA ARG A 323 0.28 21.17 -2.02
C ARG A 323 1.73 21.26 -2.51
N LEU A 324 2.01 22.19 -3.41
CA LEU A 324 3.36 22.46 -3.92
C LEU A 324 3.97 23.73 -3.31
N ALA A 325 3.12 24.73 -3.05
CA ALA A 325 3.43 25.86 -2.21
C ALA A 325 3.28 25.51 -0.71
N ARG A 326 3.61 24.27 -0.30
CA ARG A 326 3.98 23.93 1.10
C ARG A 326 5.43 23.48 1.32
N SER A 327 6.27 23.44 0.29
CA SER A 327 7.71 23.77 0.44
C SER A 327 8.00 25.24 0.89
N PRO A 328 7.00 26.14 0.98
CA PRO A 328 6.93 27.38 1.72
C PRO A 328 5.84 27.39 2.82
N SER A 329 6.05 26.67 3.93
CA SER A 329 5.70 27.23 5.24
C SER A 329 6.50 28.53 5.53
N ALA A 330 7.45 28.90 4.66
CA ALA A 330 8.36 30.03 4.75
C ALA A 330 7.94 31.33 4.01
N CYS A 331 6.69 31.51 3.57
CA CYS A 331 6.28 32.83 3.07
C CYS A 331 5.20 33.55 3.88
N HIS A 332 4.35 32.89 4.68
CA HIS A 332 3.19 33.60 5.25
C HIS A 332 2.76 33.29 6.70
N THR A 333 3.49 32.51 7.52
CA THR A 333 3.04 32.20 8.90
C THR A 333 4.08 32.22 10.01
N ILE A 334 5.20 32.95 9.87
CA ILE A 334 6.11 33.18 11.00
C ILE A 334 6.55 34.65 10.95
N ASP A 335 6.22 35.41 12.00
CA ASP A 335 6.66 36.80 12.23
C ASP A 335 8.19 36.92 12.45
N ASP A 336 8.94 35.82 12.29
CA ASP A 336 10.38 35.69 12.37
C ASP A 336 10.86 34.69 11.30
N ILE A 337 11.18 35.15 10.09
CA ILE A 337 11.95 34.34 9.14
C ILE A 337 13.37 34.90 9.04
N PRO A 338 14.35 34.28 9.73
CA PRO A 338 15.76 34.47 9.40
C PRO A 338 16.07 33.79 8.05
N GLU A 339 16.60 34.55 7.09
CA GLU A 339 17.37 34.15 5.89
C GLU A 339 16.95 32.95 4.97
N GLU A 340 15.79 32.32 5.15
CA GLU A 340 15.38 31.15 4.34
C GLU A 340 14.47 31.48 3.13
N ALA A 341 13.97 32.72 3.05
CA ALA A 341 13.37 33.28 1.84
C ALA A 341 14.39 33.48 0.68
N ALA A 342 15.67 33.19 0.92
CA ALA A 342 16.73 33.10 -0.08
C ALA A 342 16.80 31.71 -0.78
N SER A 343 15.94 30.74 -0.45
CA SER A 343 16.10 29.34 -0.86
C SER A 343 15.73 29.04 -2.31
N GLN A 344 14.66 29.58 -2.89
CA GLN A 344 14.16 29.12 -4.21
C GLN A 344 15.05 29.53 -5.39
N GLY A 345 15.55 30.76 -5.40
CA GLY A 345 16.54 31.19 -6.39
C GLY A 345 17.85 30.41 -6.28
N LEU A 346 18.29 30.06 -5.06
CA LEU A 346 19.46 29.22 -4.84
C LEU A 346 19.21 27.76 -5.27
N ILE A 347 18.01 27.22 -5.07
CA ILE A 347 17.61 25.89 -5.58
C ILE A 347 17.66 25.87 -7.10
N ILE A 348 17.01 26.84 -7.77
CA ILE A 348 17.03 26.95 -9.24
C ILE A 348 18.47 27.07 -9.73
N LYS A 349 19.25 27.98 -9.16
CA LYS A 349 20.68 28.15 -9.49
C LYS A 349 21.44 26.84 -9.35
N SER A 350 21.29 26.16 -8.21
CA SER A 350 22.01 24.91 -7.92
C SER A 350 21.64 23.79 -8.89
N VAL A 351 20.37 23.67 -9.29
CA VAL A 351 19.94 22.66 -10.27
C VAL A 351 20.53 22.98 -11.64
N PHE A 352 20.49 24.26 -12.05
CA PHE A 352 21.04 24.71 -13.33
C PHE A 352 22.57 24.55 -13.40
N ASP A 353 23.29 24.91 -12.33
CA ASP A 353 24.74 24.75 -12.26
C ASP A 353 25.15 23.27 -12.37
N ALA A 354 24.31 22.34 -11.91
CA ALA A 354 24.56 20.91 -11.94
C ALA A 354 24.07 20.19 -13.22
N HIS A 355 23.19 20.80 -14.03
CA HIS A 355 22.53 20.12 -15.15
C HIS A 355 23.47 19.84 -16.34
N GLY A 356 24.47 20.70 -16.58
CA GLY A 356 25.46 20.51 -17.65
C GLY A 356 24.94 20.83 -19.05
N PHE A 357 24.50 22.08 -19.28
CA PHE A 357 24.02 22.56 -20.59
C PHE A 357 25.12 22.58 -21.67
N ASP A 358 24.72 22.42 -22.93
CA ASP A 358 25.65 22.39 -24.08
C ASP A 358 26.23 23.77 -24.39
N SER A 359 25.52 24.84 -24.00
CA SER A 359 25.99 26.22 -24.18
C SER A 359 25.39 27.20 -23.19
N LYS A 360 26.03 28.37 -23.07
CA LYS A 360 25.48 29.49 -22.30
C LYS A 360 24.14 29.99 -22.87
N ALA A 361 23.98 29.96 -24.20
CA ALA A 361 22.74 30.39 -24.84
C ALA A 361 21.56 29.46 -24.49
N GLU A 362 21.83 28.16 -24.40
CA GLU A 362 20.86 27.17 -23.94
C GLU A 362 20.52 27.35 -22.47
N TYR A 363 21.54 27.51 -21.61
CA TYR A 363 21.36 27.84 -20.19
C TYR A 363 20.44 29.06 -20.02
N ASP A 364 20.76 30.17 -20.68
CA ASP A 364 20.02 31.42 -20.56
C ASP A 364 18.57 31.25 -21.05
N ARG A 365 18.36 30.54 -22.17
CA ARG A 365 17.02 30.25 -22.72
C ARG A 365 16.18 29.43 -21.73
N MET A 366 16.73 28.33 -21.24
CA MET A 366 16.07 27.42 -20.30
C MET A 366 15.77 28.11 -18.97
N LEU A 367 16.69 28.93 -18.47
CA LEU A 367 16.51 29.66 -17.22
C LEU A 367 15.36 30.67 -17.35
N VAL A 368 15.30 31.43 -18.45
CA VAL A 368 14.19 32.36 -18.69
C VAL A 368 12.85 31.63 -18.81
N GLU A 369 12.82 30.45 -19.42
CA GLU A 369 11.61 29.63 -19.54
C GLU A 369 11.12 29.15 -18.16
N VAL A 370 12.01 28.56 -17.36
CA VAL A 370 11.70 28.13 -15.99
C VAL A 370 11.24 29.30 -15.12
N LEU A 371 11.88 30.46 -15.23
CA LEU A 371 11.48 31.65 -14.47
C LEU A 371 10.11 32.17 -14.88
N LYS A 372 9.76 32.14 -16.18
CA LYS A 372 8.40 32.50 -16.63
C LYS A 372 7.36 31.55 -16.06
N LEU A 373 7.63 30.24 -16.16
CA LEU A 373 6.76 29.19 -15.64
C LEU A 373 6.62 29.27 -14.11
N TYR A 374 7.69 29.64 -13.41
CA TYR A 374 7.70 29.90 -11.98
C TYR A 374 6.81 31.09 -11.60
N TYR A 375 6.92 32.22 -12.31
CA TYR A 375 6.04 33.37 -12.08
C TYR A 375 4.56 33.08 -12.41
N GLN A 376 4.27 32.27 -13.42
CA GLN A 376 2.90 31.86 -13.75
C GLN A 376 2.23 31.04 -12.64
N GLY A 377 3.01 30.40 -11.78
CA GLY A 377 2.50 29.63 -10.64
C GLY A 377 2.10 30.47 -9.42
N HIS A 378 2.32 31.79 -9.44
CA HIS A 378 2.14 32.70 -8.30
C HIS A 378 1.06 33.76 -8.57
N GLU A 379 0.38 34.20 -7.51
CA GLU A 379 -0.57 35.33 -7.56
C GLU A 379 0.14 36.68 -7.68
N ALA A 380 -0.59 37.69 -8.13
CA ALA A 380 -0.04 39.01 -8.46
C ALA A 380 0.67 39.71 -7.29
N ASP A 381 0.20 39.52 -6.06
CA ASP A 381 0.78 40.06 -4.83
C ASP A 381 2.02 39.28 -4.36
N GLU A 382 2.21 38.04 -4.81
CA GLU A 382 3.39 37.21 -4.54
C GLU A 382 4.56 37.50 -5.53
N LEU A 383 4.28 38.14 -6.68
CA LEU A 383 5.27 38.28 -7.77
C LEU A 383 6.48 39.16 -7.41
N GLN A 384 6.29 40.27 -6.69
CA GLN A 384 7.40 41.16 -6.32
C GLN A 384 8.32 40.52 -5.26
N PRO A 385 7.81 39.93 -4.16
CA PRO A 385 8.64 39.15 -3.25
C PRO A 385 9.41 38.02 -3.94
N CYS A 386 8.76 37.30 -4.87
CA CYS A 386 9.42 36.26 -5.67
C CYS A 386 10.58 36.81 -6.50
N TYR A 387 10.37 37.95 -7.17
CA TYR A 387 11.42 38.63 -7.93
C TYR A 387 12.60 39.02 -7.04
N ASP A 388 12.35 39.66 -5.90
CA ASP A 388 13.40 40.10 -4.97
C ASP A 388 14.23 38.91 -4.44
N GLY A 389 13.60 37.74 -4.23
CA GLY A 389 14.28 36.50 -3.85
C GLY A 389 15.13 35.91 -4.98
N LEU A 390 14.63 35.93 -6.21
CA LEU A 390 15.32 35.37 -7.38
C LEU A 390 16.56 36.18 -7.77
N VAL A 391 16.47 37.51 -7.80
CA VAL A 391 17.60 38.38 -8.21
C VAL A 391 18.79 38.37 -7.23
N ARG A 392 18.58 37.92 -5.99
CA ARG A 392 19.67 37.71 -5.02
C ARG A 392 20.58 36.54 -5.41
N ALA A 393 20.06 35.55 -6.14
CA ALA A 393 20.77 34.34 -6.51
C ALA A 393 21.06 34.23 -8.02
N LEU A 394 20.20 34.80 -8.86
CA LEU A 394 20.23 34.64 -10.32
C LEU A 394 20.53 35.97 -11.03
N PRO A 395 21.04 35.95 -12.27
CA PRO A 395 21.35 37.17 -13.02
C PRO A 395 20.11 38.06 -13.20
N LYS A 396 20.15 39.31 -12.67
CA LYS A 396 19.02 40.28 -12.69
C LYS A 396 18.42 40.43 -14.10
N ASN A 397 19.25 40.50 -15.13
CA ASN A 397 18.80 40.65 -16.51
C ASN A 397 17.92 39.49 -17.00
N LEU A 398 18.22 38.25 -16.59
CA LEU A 398 17.43 37.07 -16.96
C LEU A 398 16.13 37.01 -16.17
N VAL A 399 16.18 37.29 -14.86
CA VAL A 399 15.00 37.35 -13.99
C VAL A 399 14.01 38.42 -14.47
N LEU A 400 14.50 39.63 -14.78
CA LEU A 400 13.67 40.72 -15.31
C LEU A 400 13.06 40.39 -16.67
N SER A 401 13.78 39.66 -17.53
CA SER A 401 13.27 39.23 -18.85
C SER A 401 12.14 38.19 -18.77
N ALA A 402 12.04 37.48 -17.65
CA ALA A 402 11.00 36.51 -17.35
C ALA A 402 9.81 37.11 -16.58
N ALA A 403 10.06 38.14 -15.75
CA ALA A 403 9.06 38.79 -14.92
C ALA A 403 7.90 39.42 -15.74
N GLY A 404 6.70 39.47 -15.17
CA GLY A 404 5.53 40.11 -15.79
C GLY A 404 5.62 41.64 -15.83
N HIS A 405 4.70 42.28 -16.56
CA HIS A 405 4.68 43.74 -16.78
C HIS A 405 4.72 44.54 -15.47
N GLN A 406 3.93 44.12 -14.46
CA GLN A 406 3.81 44.80 -13.17
C GLN A 406 5.14 44.86 -12.40
N VAL A 407 5.93 43.79 -12.41
CA VAL A 407 7.25 43.74 -11.75
C VAL A 407 8.25 44.59 -12.54
N ARG A 408 8.23 44.52 -13.88
CA ARG A 408 9.11 45.34 -14.73
C ARG A 408 8.86 46.83 -14.52
N GLU A 409 7.60 47.27 -14.50
CA GLU A 409 7.26 48.68 -14.29
C GLU A 409 7.75 49.21 -12.95
N LYS A 410 7.60 48.42 -11.87
CA LYS A 410 8.13 48.77 -10.55
C LYS A 410 9.65 48.90 -10.54
N GLU A 411 10.35 47.95 -11.16
CA GLU A 411 11.82 47.99 -11.26
C GLU A 411 12.32 49.14 -12.12
N PHE A 412 11.66 49.42 -13.25
CA PHE A 412 11.98 50.58 -14.08
C PHE A 412 11.69 51.89 -13.33
N GLY A 413 10.61 51.97 -12.56
CA GLY A 413 10.33 53.11 -11.69
C GLY A 413 11.42 53.32 -10.65
N ALA A 414 11.84 52.25 -9.97
CA ALA A 414 12.92 52.28 -8.99
C ALA A 414 14.27 52.71 -9.60
N ASP A 415 14.64 52.14 -10.76
CA ASP A 415 15.88 52.50 -11.48
C ASP A 415 15.85 53.97 -11.98
N LEU A 416 14.65 54.54 -12.18
CA LEU A 416 14.44 55.94 -12.54
C LEU A 416 14.26 56.88 -11.32
N GLY A 417 14.23 56.35 -10.09
CA GLY A 417 14.04 57.12 -8.86
C GLY A 417 12.62 57.67 -8.65
N LEU A 418 11.61 56.98 -9.19
CA LEU A 418 10.19 57.36 -9.17
C LEU A 418 9.38 56.65 -8.07
#